data_AF-A0A6B2VKD1-F1
#
_entry.id   AF-A0A6B2VKD1-F1
#
_cell.length_a   1.000
_cell.length_b   1.000
_cell.length_c   1.000
_cell.angle_alpha   90.00
_cell.angle_beta   90.00
_cell.angle_gamma   90.00
#
_symmetry.space_group_name_H-M   'P 1'
#
loop_
_entity.id
_entity.type
_entity.pdbx_description
1 polymer ?
#
loop_
_entity_poly.entity_id
_entity_poly.type
_entity_poly.pdbx_seq_one_letter_code
_entity_poly.pdbx_strand_id
1 'polypeptide(L)'
;GPNGAGKSTLLGALAADLPASEGVVRVHGRPADAWSAPELALRRAVLPQSARLSFPFPVADVVRMGRAPHAADPAVDDAVVAEAMAATE
;
A
#
# COMPACT_ATOMS: atom_id res chain seq x y z
N GLY A 1 -21.56 2.39 -1.90
CA GLY A 1 -22.37 3.01 -2.97
C GLY A 1 -22.25 2.26 -4.28
N PRO A 2 -23.15 2.52 -5.25
CA PRO A 2 -23.18 1.85 -6.56
C PRO A 2 -21.90 2.09 -7.38
N ASN A 3 -21.76 1.41 -8.51
CA ASN A 3 -20.70 1.71 -9.47
C ASN A 3 -20.85 3.15 -9.99
N GLY A 4 -19.72 3.86 -10.15
CA GLY A 4 -19.72 5.28 -10.51
C GLY A 4 -19.89 6.25 -9.33
N ALA A 5 -20.20 5.80 -8.12
CA ALA A 5 -20.35 6.67 -6.94
C ALA A 5 -19.04 7.29 -6.40
N GLY A 6 -17.91 7.16 -7.12
CA GLY A 6 -16.64 7.76 -6.72
C GLY A 6 -15.84 7.01 -5.63
N LYS A 7 -16.20 5.76 -5.29
CA LYS A 7 -15.51 4.98 -4.23
C LYS A 7 -13.99 4.89 -4.46
N SER A 8 -13.57 4.52 -5.66
CA SER A 8 -12.15 4.38 -6.00
C SER A 8 -11.45 5.74 -5.99
N THR A 9 -12.13 6.81 -6.42
CA THR A 9 -11.61 8.17 -6.35
C THR A 9 -11.39 8.61 -4.91
N LEU A 10 -12.37 8.34 -4.03
CA LEU A 10 -12.25 8.64 -2.60
C LEU A 10 -11.10 7.85 -1.96
N LEU A 11 -10.99 6.55 -2.24
CA LEU A 11 -9.89 5.73 -1.75
C LEU A 11 -8.53 6.24 -2.28
N GLY A 12 -8.44 6.64 -3.55
CA GLY A 12 -7.22 7.23 -4.12
C GLY A 12 -6.85 8.55 -3.45
N ALA A 13 -7.83 9.38 -3.07
CA ALA A 13 -7.58 10.61 -2.33
C ALA A 13 -7.11 10.35 -0.89
N LEU A 14 -7.77 9.44 -0.16
CA LEU A 14 -7.35 9.01 1.18
C LEU A 14 -5.96 8.35 1.14
N ALA A 15 -5.72 7.60 0.07
CA ALA A 15 -4.45 7.04 -0.27
C ALA A 15 -3.57 8.02 -1.05
N ALA A 16 -3.75 9.35 -0.98
CA ALA A 16 -2.84 10.38 -1.55
C ALA A 16 -2.24 10.10 -2.95
N ASP A 17 -2.84 9.20 -3.72
CA ASP A 17 -2.46 8.84 -5.09
C ASP A 17 -3.19 9.77 -6.06
N LEU A 18 -4.31 10.35 -5.60
CA LEU A 18 -5.03 11.44 -6.24
C LEU A 18 -5.05 12.64 -5.30
N PRO A 19 -4.63 13.85 -5.73
CA PRO A 19 -4.75 15.03 -4.90
C PRO A 19 -6.23 15.37 -4.66
N ALA A 20 -6.56 15.81 -3.44
CA ALA A 20 -7.86 16.36 -3.15
C ALA A 20 -7.99 17.75 -3.79
N SER A 21 -9.06 18.00 -4.53
CA SER A 21 -9.30 19.33 -5.13
C SER A 21 -9.53 20.40 -4.06
N GLU A 22 -10.17 20.03 -2.96
CA GLU A 22 -10.45 20.89 -1.80
C GLU A 22 -10.34 20.09 -0.50
N GLY A 23 -10.10 20.79 0.60
CA GLY A 23 -9.89 20.18 1.92
C GLY A 23 -8.48 19.60 2.10
N VAL A 24 -8.30 18.82 3.18
CA VAL A 24 -7.00 18.20 3.48
C VAL A 24 -7.18 16.77 3.97
N VAL A 25 -6.43 15.85 3.37
CA VAL A 25 -6.29 14.48 3.89
C VAL A 25 -5.12 14.48 4.86
N ARG A 26 -5.34 13.93 6.06
CA ARG A 26 -4.31 13.81 7.10
C ARG A 26 -4.06 12.35 7.43
N VAL A 27 -2.79 11.96 7.46
CA VAL A 27 -2.32 10.65 7.91
C VAL A 27 -1.50 10.87 9.17
N HIS A 28 -1.94 10.26 10.29
CA HIS A 28 -1.39 10.51 11.63
C HIS A 28 -1.29 12.01 11.98
N GLY A 29 -2.34 12.77 11.67
CA GLY A 29 -2.43 14.20 11.99
C GLY A 29 -1.64 15.15 11.06
N ARG A 30 -0.71 14.64 10.26
CA ARG A 30 0.07 15.41 9.26
C ARG A 30 -0.62 15.39 7.89
N PRO A 31 -0.64 16.50 7.14
CA PRO A 31 -1.13 16.51 5.75
C PRO A 31 -0.47 15.40 4.92
N ALA A 32 -1.24 14.70 4.11
CA ALA A 32 -0.78 13.53 3.38
C ALA A 32 0.32 13.87 2.35
N ASP A 33 0.20 15.03 1.71
CA ASP A 33 1.15 15.61 0.76
C ASP A 33 2.46 16.10 1.41
N ALA A 34 2.48 16.27 2.73
CA ALA A 34 3.68 16.62 3.47
C ALA A 34 4.59 15.41 3.75
N TRP A 35 4.13 14.18 3.56
CA TRP A 35 4.97 12.98 3.66
C TRP A 35 5.71 12.72 2.35
N SER A 36 6.95 12.24 2.41
CA SER A 36 7.57 11.61 1.24
C SER A 36 6.90 10.26 0.94
N ALA A 37 6.99 9.79 -0.30
CA ALA A 37 6.40 8.51 -0.69
C ALA A 37 6.89 7.31 0.16
N PRO A 38 8.20 7.17 0.48
CA PRO A 38 8.66 6.10 1.38
C PRO A 38 8.12 6.22 2.81
N GLU A 39 8.05 7.43 3.37
CA GLU A 39 7.46 7.63 4.70
C GLU A 39 5.98 7.25 4.72
N LEU A 40 5.24 7.60 3.67
CA LEU A 40 3.82 7.32 3.58
C LEU A 40 3.56 5.81 3.40
N ALA A 41 4.39 5.13 2.59
CA ALA A 41 4.34 3.68 2.39
C ALA A 41 4.60 2.86 3.67
N LEU A 42 5.32 3.41 4.64
CA LEU A 42 5.50 2.80 5.97
C LEU A 42 4.26 2.92 6.88
N ARG A 43 3.29 3.76 6.52
CA ARG A 43 2.12 4.10 7.35
C ARG A 43 0.80 3.59 6.79
N ARG A 44 0.77 3.26 5.50
CA ARG A 44 -0.42 2.73 4.84
C ARG A 44 -0.03 1.72 3.75
N ALA A 45 -0.95 0.83 3.44
CA ALA A 45 -0.91 0.00 2.26
C ALA A 45 -2.23 0.13 1.48
N VAL A 46 -2.20 -0.14 0.18
CA VAL A 46 -3.38 -0.13 -0.69
C VAL A 46 -3.47 -1.46 -1.40
N LEU A 47 -4.61 -2.13 -1.28
CA LEU A 47 -4.93 -3.31 -2.09
C LEU A 47 -5.66 -2.84 -3.36
N PRO A 48 -5.05 -2.97 -4.55
CA PRO A 48 -5.71 -2.56 -5.78
C PRO A 48 -6.90 -3.49 -6.09
N GLN A 49 -7.89 -2.96 -6.80
CA GLN A 49 -9.05 -3.75 -7.24
C GLN A 49 -8.64 -4.91 -8.17
N SER A 50 -7.56 -4.75 -8.93
CA SER A 50 -6.95 -5.81 -9.72
C SER A 50 -5.43 -5.73 -9.62
N ALA A 51 -4.78 -6.84 -9.25
CA ALA A 51 -3.34 -6.99 -9.39
C ALA A 51 -3.04 -7.72 -10.70
N ARG A 52 -2.32 -7.08 -11.62
CA ARG A 52 -1.80 -7.73 -12.83
C ARG A 52 -0.29 -7.78 -12.73
N LEU A 53 0.27 -8.98 -12.74
CA LEU A 53 1.71 -9.20 -12.81
C LEU A 53 2.11 -9.39 -14.28
N SER A 54 3.09 -8.62 -14.75
CA SER A 54 3.59 -8.73 -16.12
C SER A 54 4.41 -9.99 -16.36
N PHE A 55 4.89 -10.63 -15.29
CA PHE A 55 5.74 -11.82 -15.33
C PHE A 55 5.31 -12.80 -14.23
N PRO A 56 5.56 -14.12 -14.42
CA PRO A 56 5.33 -15.10 -13.36
C PRO A 56 6.36 -14.90 -12.25
N PHE A 57 5.87 -14.58 -11.05
CA PHE A 57 6.68 -14.54 -9.83
C PHE A 57 6.17 -15.59 -8.85
N PRO A 58 7.07 -16.25 -8.09
CA PRO A 58 6.68 -16.98 -6.88
C PRO A 58 5.86 -16.07 -5.96
N VAL A 59 4.83 -16.62 -5.31
CA VAL A 59 3.95 -15.84 -4.41
C VAL A 59 4.77 -15.18 -3.29
N ALA A 60 5.75 -15.91 -2.74
CA ALA A 60 6.67 -15.38 -1.73
C ALA A 60 7.44 -14.13 -2.20
N ASP A 61 7.83 -14.07 -3.48
CA ASP A 61 8.53 -12.90 -4.03
C ASP A 61 7.58 -11.70 -4.16
N VAL A 62 6.32 -11.95 -4.55
CA VAL A 62 5.29 -10.89 -4.61
C VAL A 62 5.00 -10.33 -3.21
N VAL A 63 4.93 -11.18 -2.19
CA VAL A 63 4.76 -10.75 -0.79
C VAL A 63 5.99 -9.99 -0.31
N ARG A 64 7.20 -10.46 -0.65
CA ARG A 64 8.47 -9.79 -0.32
C ARG A 64 8.56 -8.39 -0.93
N MET A 65 8.01 -8.16 -2.13
CA MET A 65 7.97 -6.81 -2.72
C MET A 65 7.25 -5.79 -1.81
N GLY A 66 6.30 -6.23 -0.97
CA GLY A 66 5.65 -5.38 0.03
C GLY A 66 6.59 -4.85 1.13
N ARG A 67 7.78 -5.44 1.28
CA ARG A 67 8.81 -5.01 2.24
C ARG A 67 9.66 -3.85 1.75
N ALA A 68 9.57 -3.46 0.48
CA ALA A 68 10.37 -2.41 -0.15
C ALA A 68 10.51 -1.07 0.64
N PRO A 69 9.48 -0.55 1.34
CA PRO A 69 9.63 0.70 2.10
C PRO A 69 10.32 0.52 3.47
N HIS A 70 10.53 -0.71 3.94
CA HIS A 70 11.17 -0.99 5.23
C HIS A 70 12.71 -1.02 5.10
N ALA A 71 13.39 -0.90 6.25
CA ALA A 71 14.83 -1.11 6.29
C ALA A 71 15.15 -2.55 5.87
N ALA A 72 16.08 -2.71 4.93
CA ALA A 72 16.46 -4.01 4.43
C ALA A 72 17.15 -4.83 5.51
N ASP A 73 16.53 -5.93 5.91
CA ASP A 73 17.08 -6.93 6.82
C ASP A 73 16.55 -8.29 6.36
N PRO A 74 17.39 -9.13 5.72
CA PRO A 74 16.94 -10.39 5.16
C PRO A 74 16.27 -11.32 6.17
N ALA A 75 16.76 -11.39 7.41
CA ALA A 75 16.21 -12.29 8.41
C ALA A 75 14.83 -11.83 8.88
N VAL A 76 14.65 -10.52 9.07
CA VAL A 76 13.35 -9.93 9.42
C VAL A 76 12.37 -10.05 8.26
N ASP A 77 12.81 -9.75 7.04
CA ASP A 77 11.96 -9.83 5.85
C ASP A 77 11.51 -11.27 5.57
N ASP A 78 12.39 -12.25 5.72
CA ASP A 78 12.05 -13.67 5.58
C ASP A 78 10.99 -14.10 6.61
N ALA A 79 11.14 -13.67 7.87
CA ALA A 79 10.19 -13.97 8.93
C ALA A 79 8.81 -13.35 8.66
N VAL A 80 8.76 -12.07 8.29
CA VAL A 80 7.51 -11.35 7.98
C VAL A 80 6.82 -11.94 6.74
N VAL A 81 7.58 -12.31 5.71
CA VAL A 81 7.02 -12.96 4.51
C VAL A 81 6.42 -14.32 4.87
N ALA A 82 7.12 -15.13 5.67
CA ALA A 82 6.61 -16.43 6.10
C ALA A 82 5.32 -16.30 6.94
N GLU A 83 5.28 -15.34 7.87
CA GLU A 83 4.08 -15.04 8.67
C GLU A 83 2.90 -14.60 7.78
N ALA A 84 3.13 -13.68 6.85
CA ALA A 84 2.09 -13.19 5.94
C ALA A 84 1.54 -14.30 5.04
N MET A 85 2.39 -15.23 4.57
CA MET A 85 1.97 -16.39 3.79
C MET A 85 1.10 -17.36 4.62
N ALA A 86 1.51 -17.65 5.86
CA ALA A 86 0.77 -18.54 6.76
C ALA A 86 -0.61 -17.98 7.15
N ALA A 87 -0.75 -16.66 7.24
CA ALA A 87 -2.02 -16.00 7.55
C ALA A 87 -3.09 -16.09 6.42
N THR A 88 -2.74 -16.67 5.27
CA THR A 88 -3.66 -16.88 4.14
C THR A 88 -4.26 -18.28 4.07
N GLU A 89 -3.86 -19.18 4.97
CA GLU A 89 -4.46 -20.51 5.19
C GLU A 89 -5.62 -20.45 6.19
#